data_AF-A0A2T0V5L8-F1
#
_entry.id   AF-A0A2T0V5L8-F1
#
_cell.length_a   1.000
_cell.length_b   1.000
_cell.length_c   1.000
_cell.angle_alpha   90.00
_cell.angle_beta   90.00
_cell.angle_gamma   90.00
#
_symmetry.space_group_name_H-M   'P 1'
#
loop_
_entity.id
_entity.type
_entity.pdbx_description
1 polymer ?
#
loop_
_entity_poly.entity_id
_entity_poly.type
_entity_poly.pdbx_seq_one_letter_code
_entity_poly.pdbx_strand_id
1 'polypeptide(L)'
;MDTISYTAARSHLAKIMERVCEDHSPVIITRSKAASVVMLSLEDYEALQETTYLLRSPNNARRLTDAMAELEQDSWQEKKLLERSSFLPGVLGKTTCTSRKPTRKL
;
A
#
# COMPACT_ATOMS: atom_id res chain seq x y z
N MET A 1 -15.25 -9.72 -10.22
CA MET A 1 -14.17 -9.73 -11.23
C MET A 1 -14.74 -10.29 -12.50
N ASP A 2 -14.86 -9.45 -13.53
CA ASP A 2 -15.55 -9.81 -14.77
C ASP A 2 -14.59 -10.51 -15.73
N THR A 3 -15.12 -11.45 -16.51
CA THR A 3 -14.38 -12.13 -17.57
C THR A 3 -15.02 -11.82 -18.91
N ILE A 4 -14.22 -11.37 -19.87
CA ILE A 4 -14.67 -11.07 -21.23
C ILE A 4 -13.76 -11.76 -22.25
N SER A 5 -14.34 -12.12 -23.39
CA SER A 5 -13.55 -12.62 -24.51
C SER A 5 -12.82 -11.47 -25.21
N TYR A 6 -11.68 -11.77 -25.83
CA TYR A 6 -10.93 -10.80 -26.62
C TYR A 6 -11.77 -10.12 -27.70
N THR A 7 -12.68 -10.86 -28.34
CA THR A 7 -13.54 -10.29 -29.38
C THR A 7 -14.48 -9.23 -28.81
N ALA A 8 -15.08 -9.48 -27.64
CA ALA A 8 -15.93 -8.52 -26.94
C ALA A 8 -15.12 -7.32 -26.40
N ALA A 9 -13.92 -7.59 -25.89
CA ALA A 9 -13.01 -6.54 -25.43
C ALA A 9 -12.63 -5.58 -26.57
N ARG A 10 -12.36 -6.14 -27.76
CA ARG A 10 -12.00 -5.36 -28.94
C ARG A 10 -13.17 -4.49 -29.45
N SER A 11 -14.40 -5.00 -29.44
CA SER A 11 -15.57 -4.24 -29.93
C SER A 11 -16.03 -3.14 -28.96
N HIS A 12 -15.75 -3.29 -27.66
CA HIS A 12 -16.25 -2.39 -26.61
C HIS A 12 -15.14 -1.79 -25.74
N LEU A 13 -13.91 -1.67 -26.27
CA LEU A 13 -12.73 -1.32 -25.49
C LEU A 13 -12.90 -0.01 -24.70
N ALA A 14 -13.39 1.05 -25.33
CA ALA A 14 -13.56 2.36 -24.69
C ALA A 14 -14.49 2.29 -23.46
N LYS A 15 -15.64 1.63 -23.61
CA LYS A 15 -16.61 1.45 -22.52
C LYS A 15 -16.05 0.59 -21.38
N ILE A 16 -15.24 -0.41 -21.72
CA ILE A 16 -14.59 -1.27 -20.72
C ILE A 16 -13.55 -0.45 -19.94
N MET A 17 -12.76 0.39 -20.60
CA MET A 17 -11.79 1.25 -19.94
C MET A 17 -12.46 2.24 -18.99
N GLU A 18 -13.52 2.91 -19.44
CA GLU A 18 -14.31 3.83 -18.61
C GLU A 18 -14.85 3.12 -17.36
N ARG A 19 -15.46 1.95 -17.54
CA ARG A 19 -15.97 1.13 -16.43
C ARG A 19 -14.86 0.70 -15.46
N VAL A 20 -13.69 0.31 -15.95
CA VAL A 20 -12.56 -0.09 -15.10
C VAL A 20 -12.05 1.08 -14.27
N CYS A 21 -12.03 2.29 -14.84
CA CYS A 21 -11.64 3.50 -14.12
C CYS A 21 -12.71 3.97 -13.12
N GLU A 22 -14.00 3.86 -13.44
CA GLU A 22 -15.08 4.30 -12.55
C GLU A 22 -15.35 3.32 -11.41
N ASP A 23 -15.40 2.03 -11.71
CA ASP A 23 -15.75 0.98 -10.73
C ASP A 23 -14.53 0.45 -9.95
N HIS A 24 -13.32 0.92 -10.28
CA HIS A 24 -12.04 0.39 -9.74
C HIS A 24 -11.99 -1.15 -9.72
N SER A 25 -12.58 -1.76 -10.75
CA SER A 25 -12.87 -3.18 -10.80
C SER A 25 -12.10 -3.86 -11.93
N PRO A 26 -11.18 -4.80 -11.64
CA PRO A 26 -10.39 -5.48 -12.66
C PRO A 26 -11.26 -6.32 -13.60
N VAL A 27 -10.90 -6.28 -14.88
CA VAL A 27 -11.51 -7.09 -15.94
C VAL A 27 -10.49 -8.05 -16.54
N ILE A 28 -10.84 -9.33 -16.62
CA ILE A 28 -10.02 -10.37 -17.25
C ILE A 28 -10.40 -10.49 -18.71
N ILE A 29 -9.43 -10.33 -19.59
CA ILE A 29 -9.56 -10.55 -21.04
C ILE A 29 -8.97 -11.92 -21.37
N THR A 30 -9.82 -12.80 -21.86
CA THR A 30 -9.47 -14.18 -22.23
C THR A 30 -9.31 -14.32 -23.75
N ARG A 31 -8.35 -15.17 -24.18
CA ARG A 31 -8.11 -15.49 -25.60
C ARG A 31 -8.15 -17.00 -25.80
N SER A 32 -8.80 -17.44 -26.88
CA SER A 32 -8.78 -18.86 -27.25
C SER A 32 -7.34 -19.26 -27.60
N LYS A 33 -6.76 -20.15 -26.77
CA LYS A 33 -5.40 -20.70 -26.92
C LYS A 33 -4.23 -19.75 -26.59
N ALA A 34 -4.44 -18.69 -25.80
CA ALA A 34 -3.35 -17.84 -25.32
C ALA A 34 -3.55 -17.45 -23.84
N ALA A 35 -2.49 -16.89 -23.23
CA ALA A 35 -2.56 -16.38 -21.86
C ALA A 35 -3.60 -15.26 -21.73
N SER A 36 -4.28 -15.24 -20.59
CA SER A 36 -5.25 -14.19 -20.25
C SER A 36 -4.52 -12.95 -19.70
N VAL A 37 -5.13 -11.79 -19.88
CA VAL A 37 -4.59 -10.50 -19.40
C VAL A 37 -5.61 -9.86 -18.47
N VAL A 38 -5.15 -9.14 -17.46
CA VAL A 38 -5.99 -8.33 -16.58
C VAL A 38 -5.85 -6.86 -16.98
N MET A 39 -6.98 -6.17 -17.13
CA MET A 39 -7.05 -4.74 -17.30
C MET A 39 -7.39 -4.11 -15.94
N LEU A 40 -6.61 -3.09 -15.58
CA LEU A 40 -6.72 -2.30 -14.36
C LEU A 40 -6.65 -0.82 -14.74
N SER A 41 -7.22 0.04 -13.88
CA SER A 41 -6.96 1.47 -13.97
C SER A 41 -5.49 1.74 -13.63
N LEU A 42 -4.97 2.89 -14.06
CA LEU A 42 -3.60 3.27 -13.72
C LEU A 42 -3.46 3.49 -12.22
N GLU A 43 -4.43 4.16 -11.61
CA GLU A 43 -4.46 4.44 -10.17
C GLU A 43 -4.43 3.15 -9.34
N ASP A 44 -5.25 2.16 -9.69
CA ASP A 44 -5.26 0.87 -8.97
C ASP A 44 -3.92 0.15 -9.11
N TYR A 45 -3.31 0.20 -10.30
CA TYR A 45 -2.00 -0.39 -10.52
C TYR A 45 -0.92 0.28 -9.66
N GLU A 46 -0.89 1.60 -9.61
CA GLU A 46 0.05 2.37 -8.78
C GLU A 46 -0.16 2.09 -7.30
N ALA A 47 -1.41 2.08 -6.83
CA ALA A 47 -1.77 1.75 -5.45
C ALA A 47 -1.33 0.33 -5.06
N LEU A 48 -1.49 -0.65 -5.97
CA LEU A 48 -1.00 -2.01 -5.76
C LEU A 48 0.53 -2.07 -5.70
N GLN A 49 1.23 -1.32 -6.55
CA GLN A 49 2.69 -1.23 -6.52
C GLN A 49 3.19 -0.62 -5.20
N GLU A 50 2.57 0.46 -4.75
CA GLU A 50 2.90 1.12 -3.49
C GLU A 50 2.63 0.22 -2.29
N THR A 51 1.45 -0.41 -2.24
CA THR A 51 1.10 -1.36 -1.17
C THR A 51 2.10 -2.51 -1.13
N THR A 52 2.44 -3.07 -2.29
CA THR A 52 3.45 -4.13 -2.38
C THR A 52 4.81 -3.64 -1.89
N TYR A 53 5.21 -2.41 -2.25
CA TYR A 53 6.45 -1.81 -1.80
C TYR A 53 6.51 -1.65 -0.28
N LEU A 54 5.45 -1.08 0.33
CA LEU A 54 5.34 -0.89 1.78
C LEU A 54 5.37 -2.22 2.53
N LEU A 55 4.69 -3.24 2.01
CA LEU A 55 4.60 -4.55 2.65
C LEU A 55 5.80 -5.48 2.35
N ARG A 56 6.69 -5.09 1.43
CA ARG A 56 7.84 -5.92 1.02
C ARG A 56 8.79 -6.25 2.16
N SER A 57 9.00 -5.32 3.10
CA SER A 57 9.83 -5.55 4.27
C SER A 57 8.98 -6.03 5.44
N PRO A 58 9.24 -7.22 6.01
CA PRO A 58 8.43 -7.75 7.11
C PRO A 58 8.51 -6.89 8.38
N ASN A 59 9.60 -6.14 8.56
CA ASN A 59 9.68 -5.16 9.66
C ASN A 59 8.75 -3.96 9.41
N ASN A 60 8.73 -3.45 8.18
CA ASN A 60 7.85 -2.33 7.83
C ASN A 60 6.38 -2.73 7.87
N ALA A 61 6.04 -3.91 7.32
CA ALA A 61 4.70 -4.45 7.36
C ALA A 61 4.17 -4.55 8.80
N ARG A 62 4.94 -5.12 9.73
CA ARG A 62 4.57 -5.18 11.15
C ARG A 62 4.33 -3.80 11.74
N ARG A 63 5.24 -2.85 11.52
CA ARG A 63 5.10 -1.47 12.03
C ARG A 63 3.82 -0.80 11.51
N LEU A 64 3.47 -1.00 10.24
CA LEU A 64 2.24 -0.46 9.67
C LEU A 64 0.99 -1.12 10.26
N THR A 65 0.98 -2.45 10.37
CA THR A 65 -0.14 -3.19 10.95
C THR A 65 -0.35 -2.85 12.43
N ASP A 66 0.73 -2.75 13.22
CA ASP A 66 0.66 -2.36 14.62
C ASP A 66 0.13 -0.92 14.76
N ALA A 67 0.60 0.01 13.92
CA ALA A 67 0.12 1.39 13.91
C ALA A 67 -1.36 1.49 13.51
N MET A 68 -1.83 0.68 12.56
CA MET A 68 -3.26 0.60 12.22
C MET A 68 -4.09 0.11 13.41
N ALA A 69 -3.62 -0.93 14.11
CA ALA A 69 -4.31 -1.45 15.29
C ALA A 69 -4.36 -0.42 16.44
N GLU A 70 -3.28 0.35 16.66
CA GLU A 70 -3.28 1.44 17.64
C GLU A 70 -4.29 2.54 17.30
N LEU A 71 -4.46 2.86 16.00
CA LEU A 71 -5.47 3.82 15.55
C LEU A 71 -6.90 3.30 15.76
N GLU A 72 -7.16 2.03 15.46
CA GLU A 72 -8.47 1.39 15.66
C GLU A 72 -8.85 1.28 17.15
N GLN A 73 -7.87 1.22 18.04
CA GLN A 73 -8.04 1.13 19.50
C GLN A 73 -8.06 2.51 20.18
N ASP A 74 -8.12 3.61 19.42
CA ASP A 74 -8.03 4.99 19.91
C ASP A 74 -6.77 5.27 20.77
N SER A 75 -5.72 4.45 20.62
CA SER A 75 -4.49 4.54 21.41
C SER A 75 -3.42 5.38 20.71
N TRP A 76 -3.82 6.54 20.17
CA TRP A 76 -2.93 7.48 19.50
C TRP A 76 -2.76 8.77 20.32
N GLN A 77 -1.70 9.52 20.03
CA GLN A 77 -1.36 10.75 20.74
C GLN A 77 -1.19 11.87 19.73
N GLU A 78 -2.01 12.93 19.83
CA GLU A 78 -1.81 14.13 19.05
C GLU A 78 -0.49 14.80 19.45
N LYS A 79 0.33 15.15 18.45
CA LYS A 79 1.58 15.88 18.68
C LYS A 79 1.61 17.10 17.77
N LYS A 80 1.94 18.25 18.35
CA LYS A 80 2.19 19.46 17.57
C LYS A 80 3.44 19.26 16.72
N LEU A 81 3.36 19.63 15.44
CA LEU A 81 4.51 19.60 14.54
C LEU A 81 5.61 20.50 15.12
N LEU A 82 6.81 19.96 15.27
CA LEU A 82 7.97 20.75 15.67
C LEU A 82 8.39 21.61 14.48
N GLU A 83 8.40 22.94 14.67
CA GLU A 83 8.85 23.88 13.64
C GLU A 83 10.33 23.67 13.35
N ARG A 84 10.69 23.65 12.06
CA ARG A 84 12.05 23.36 11.60
C ARG A 84 13.10 24.35 12.12
N SER A 85 12.67 25.52 12.60
CA SER A 85 13.52 26.57 13.17
C SER A 85 14.12 26.22 14.54
N SER A 86 13.62 25.18 15.23
CA SER A 86 14.20 24.74 16.52
C SER A 86 15.38 23.77 16.39
N PHE A 87 15.73 23.35 15.17
CA PHE A 87 16.92 22.54 14.91
C PHE A 87 18.15 23.45 14.83
N LEU A 88 18.65 23.89 16.00
CA LEU A 88 20.01 24.44 16.07
C LEU A 88 21.01 23.32 15.74
N PRO A 89 21.90 23.46 14.74
CA PRO A 89 22.90 22.46 14.43
C PRO A 89 23.98 22.52 15.52
N GLY A 90 23.78 21.78 16.61
CA GLY A 90 24.67 21.94 17.75
C GLY A 90 24.51 21.01 18.95
N VAL A 91 23.83 19.86 18.84
CA VAL A 91 23.98 18.80 19.86
C VAL A 91 23.88 17.43 19.19
N LEU A 92 25.02 16.89 18.76
CA LEU A 92 25.16 15.45 18.51
C LEU A 92 25.17 14.73 19.88
N GLY A 93 24.02 14.75 20.55
CA GLY A 93 23.78 14.01 21.78
C GLY A 93 23.48 12.57 21.39
N LYS A 94 24.43 11.68 21.67
CA LYS A 94 24.29 10.23 21.52
C LYS A 94 23.00 9.77 22.20
N THR A 95 21.91 9.62 21.45
CA THR A 95 20.77 8.84 21.88
C THR A 95 21.11 7.38 21.59
N THR A 96 21.84 6.79 22.53
CA THR A 96 21.90 5.35 22.64
C THR A 96 20.46 4.85 22.78
N CYS A 97 19.94 4.25 21.72
CA CYS A 97 18.73 3.45 21.75
C CYS A 97 18.98 2.30 22.74
N THR A 98 18.62 2.49 23.99
CA THR A 98 18.62 1.45 25.01
C THR A 98 17.51 0.48 24.68
N SER A 99 17.83 -0.51 23.84
CA SER A 99 17.03 -1.72 23.69
C SER A 99 16.75 -2.29 25.08
N ARG A 100 15.48 -2.25 25.53
CA ARG A 100 15.04 -3.05 26.68
C ARG A 100 15.32 -4.52 26.33
N LYS A 101 16.32 -5.12 26.98
CA LYS A 101 16.51 -6.58 26.97
C LYS A 101 15.24 -7.22 27.55
N PRO A 102 14.61 -8.21 26.90
CA PRO A 102 13.60 -9.02 27.55
C PRO A 102 14.29 -9.91 28.58
N THR A 103 13.93 -9.76 29.85
CA THR A 103 14.32 -10.67 30.92
C THR A 103 13.70 -12.04 30.67
N ARG A 104 14.50 -13.00 30.20
CA ARG A 104 14.15 -14.42 30.23
C ARG A 104 14.82 -15.04 31.46
N LYS A 105 14.04 -15.18 32.53
CA LYS A 105 14.33 -16.12 33.63
C LYS A 105 14.23 -17.54 33.07
N LEU A 106 15.26 -18.34 33.28
CA LEU A 106 15.23 -19.77 33.62
C LEU A 106 16.63 -20.14 34.13
#